data_AF-A0A7S2VGM5-F1
#
_entry.id   AF-A0A7S2VGM5-F1
#
_cell.length_a   1.000
_cell.length_b   1.000
_cell.length_c   1.000
_cell.angle_alpha   90.00
_cell.angle_beta   90.00
_cell.angle_gamma   90.00
#
_symmetry.space_group_name_H-M   'P 1'
#
loop_
_entity.id
_entity.type
_entity.pdbx_description
1 polymer ?
#
loop_
_entity_poly.entity_id
_entity_poly.type
_entity_poly.pdbx_seq_one_letter_code
_entity_poly.pdbx_strand_id
1 'polypeptide(L)'
;VWSDIAAPLLVDLEQQFHGQAKFKKNQNVESRMRTARYIGELTKFRVAPPIIFLRCMRRCLDDFTGNNVDIACSLLESCGRFLFKLKHTNSKVNGLMETMGRLGKA
;
A
#
# COMPACT_ATOMS: atom_id res chain seq x y z
N VAL A 1 -8.01 20.20 -13.99
CA VAL A 1 -9.33 20.03 -14.65
C VAL A 1 -10.39 19.55 -13.67
N TRP A 2 -10.17 18.59 -12.76
CA TRP A 2 -11.04 18.40 -11.58
C TRP A 2 -10.19 18.04 -10.34
N SER A 3 -9.87 19.04 -9.52
CA SER A 3 -9.01 18.87 -8.32
C SER A 3 -9.75 18.28 -7.12
N ASP A 4 -11.07 18.27 -7.19
CA ASP A 4 -12.02 17.79 -6.19
C ASP A 4 -12.24 16.28 -6.22
N ILE A 5 -11.82 15.58 -7.29
CA ILE A 5 -12.00 14.12 -7.41
C ILE A 5 -10.94 13.35 -6.63
N ALA A 6 -9.70 13.86 -6.57
CA ALA A 6 -8.58 13.13 -5.99
C ALA A 6 -8.77 12.87 -4.49
N ALA A 7 -9.18 13.88 -3.72
CA ALA A 7 -9.28 13.75 -2.27
C ALA A 7 -10.34 12.71 -1.83
N PRO A 8 -11.60 12.76 -2.31
CA PRO A 8 -12.61 11.74 -1.99
C PRO A 8 -12.19 10.34 -2.43
N LEU A 9 -11.58 10.21 -3.62
CA LEU A 9 -11.10 8.93 -4.12
C LEU A 9 -10.03 8.32 -3.20
N LEU A 10 -9.08 9.13 -2.72
CA LEU A 10 -8.04 8.65 -1.80
C LEU A 10 -8.62 8.21 -0.45
N VAL A 11 -9.59 8.96 0.07
CA VAL A 11 -10.31 8.57 1.30
C VAL A 11 -11.02 7.24 1.12
N ASP A 12 -11.73 7.06 0.01
CA ASP A 12 -12.44 5.82 -0.28
C ASP A 12 -11.47 4.64 -0.47
N LEU A 13 -10.36 4.82 -1.20
CA LEU A 13 -9.33 3.79 -1.36
C LEU A 13 -8.66 3.41 -0.03
N GLU A 14 -8.34 4.37 0.84
CA GLU A 14 -7.80 4.09 2.18
C GLU A 14 -8.82 3.32 3.03
N GLN A 15 -10.11 3.68 2.95
CA GLN A 15 -11.18 2.96 3.65
C GLN A 15 -11.38 1.55 3.11
N GLN A 16 -11.36 1.35 1.79
CA GLN A 16 -11.42 0.02 1.18
C GLN A 16 -10.25 -0.85 1.64
N PHE A 17 -9.03 -0.31 1.58
CA PHE A 17 -7.82 -1.04 1.95
C PHE A 17 -7.80 -1.45 3.43
N HIS A 18 -8.14 -0.52 4.34
CA HIS A 18 -8.13 -0.77 5.79
C HIS A 18 -9.40 -1.50 6.29
N GLY A 19 -10.56 -1.21 5.71
CA GLY A 19 -11.85 -1.78 6.07
C GLY A 19 -11.96 -3.25 5.70
N GLN A 20 -11.50 -3.65 4.51
CA GLN A 20 -11.49 -5.06 4.09
C GLN A 20 -10.55 -5.92 4.96
N ALA A 21 -9.51 -5.32 5.56
CA ALA A 21 -8.67 -6.02 6.54
C ALA A 21 -9.38 -6.27 7.88
N LYS A 22 -10.40 -5.47 8.23
CA LYS A 22 -11.16 -5.59 9.50
C LYS A 22 -12.30 -6.61 9.41
N PHE A 23 -12.93 -6.76 8.25
CA PHE A 23 -14.04 -7.69 8.05
C PHE A 23 -13.54 -9.02 7.47
N LYS A 24 -13.25 -9.99 8.35
CA LYS A 24 -12.80 -11.36 8.00
C LYS A 24 -13.68 -12.09 6.97
N LYS A 25 -14.94 -11.67 6.78
CA LYS A 25 -15.90 -12.28 5.84
C LYS A 25 -15.72 -11.82 4.38
N ASN A 26 -15.00 -10.73 4.13
CA ASN A 26 -14.82 -10.13 2.80
C ASN A 26 -13.34 -10.15 2.36
N GLN A 27 -12.77 -11.36 2.33
CA GLN A 27 -11.39 -11.66 1.93
C GLN A 27 -11.26 -11.78 0.40
N ASN A 28 -11.90 -10.89 -0.39
CA ASN A 28 -11.64 -10.90 -1.83
C ASN A 28 -10.23 -10.33 -2.07
N VAL A 29 -9.25 -11.22 -2.11
CA VAL A 29 -7.83 -10.91 -2.32
C VAL A 29 -7.61 -10.11 -3.59
N GLU A 30 -8.31 -10.47 -4.67
CA GLU A 30 -8.20 -9.78 -5.95
C GLU A 30 -8.64 -8.32 -5.82
N SER A 31 -9.73 -8.05 -5.10
CA SER A 31 -10.20 -6.69 -4.82
C SER A 31 -9.16 -5.89 -4.03
N ARG A 32 -8.59 -6.47 -2.97
CA ARG A 32 -7.54 -5.82 -2.16
C ARG A 32 -6.28 -5.53 -2.97
N MET A 33 -5.85 -6.48 -3.81
CA MET A 33 -4.71 -6.30 -4.72
C MET A 33 -5.01 -5.22 -5.77
N ARG A 34 -6.24 -5.11 -6.27
CA ARG A 34 -6.65 -4.03 -7.18
C ARG A 34 -6.55 -2.66 -6.50
N THR A 35 -7.06 -2.53 -5.28
CA THR A 35 -6.95 -1.31 -4.47
C THR A 35 -5.48 -0.97 -4.19
N ALA A 36 -4.66 -1.95 -3.84
CA ALA A 36 -3.22 -1.79 -3.63
C ALA A 36 -2.50 -1.23 -4.86
N ARG A 37 -2.71 -1.86 -6.02
CA ARG A 37 -2.15 -1.39 -7.30
C ARG A 37 -2.60 0.04 -7.61
N TYR A 38 -3.88 0.33 -7.40
CA TYR A 38 -4.42 1.67 -7.68
C TYR A 38 -3.76 2.74 -6.80
N ILE A 39 -3.63 2.51 -5.50
CA ILE A 39 -2.88 3.39 -4.58
C ILE A 39 -1.43 3.57 -5.05
N GLY A 40 -0.78 2.48 -5.47
CA GLY A 40 0.57 2.50 -6.01
C GLY A 40 0.71 3.40 -7.25
N GLU A 41 -0.16 3.23 -8.24
CA GLU A 41 -0.19 4.05 -9.46
C GLU A 41 -0.49 5.52 -9.15
N LEU A 42 -1.50 5.82 -8.33
CA LEU A 42 -1.82 7.19 -7.92
C LEU A 42 -0.64 7.87 -7.20
N THR A 43 0.14 7.11 -6.43
CA THR A 43 1.35 7.62 -5.78
C THR A 43 2.46 7.93 -6.80
N LYS A 44 2.66 7.07 -7.81
CA LYS A 44 3.63 7.32 -8.89
C LYS A 44 3.28 8.56 -9.71
N PHE A 45 1.99 8.72 -10.02
CA PHE A 45 1.48 9.89 -10.76
C PHE A 45 1.35 11.15 -9.89
N ARG A 46 1.77 11.09 -8.62
CA ARG A 46 1.76 12.20 -7.66
C ARG A 46 0.37 12.75 -7.36
N VAL A 47 -0.66 11.91 -7.51
CA VAL A 47 -2.04 12.18 -7.07
C VAL A 47 -2.17 11.85 -5.59
N ALA A 48 -1.65 10.68 -5.18
CA ALA A 48 -1.56 10.30 -3.77
C ALA A 48 -0.21 10.73 -3.18
N PRO A 49 -0.17 11.30 -1.97
CA PRO A 49 1.09 11.53 -1.28
C PRO A 49 1.72 10.20 -0.84
N PRO A 50 3.07 10.08 -0.82
CA PRO A 50 3.76 8.84 -0.45
C PRO A 50 3.36 8.24 0.91
N ILE A 51 2.87 9.08 1.84
CA ILE A 51 2.42 8.62 3.15
C ILE A 51 1.28 7.61 3.08
N ILE A 52 0.40 7.69 2.07
CA ILE A 52 -0.70 6.73 1.90
C ILE A 52 -0.12 5.34 1.63
N PHE A 53 0.79 5.22 0.65
CA PHE A 53 1.50 3.98 0.36
C PHE A 53 2.20 3.41 1.60
N LEU A 54 2.92 4.26 2.35
CA LEU A 54 3.67 3.83 3.53
C LEU A 54 2.74 3.30 4.64
N ARG A 55 1.58 3.91 4.85
CA ARG A 55 0.56 3.41 5.80
C ARG A 55 -0.01 2.07 5.36
N CYS A 56 -0.38 1.93 4.09
CA CYS A 56 -0.89 0.68 3.53
C CYS A 56 0.13 -0.46 3.69
N MET A 57 1.40 -0.18 3.38
CA MET A 57 2.49 -1.14 3.55
C MET A 57 2.67 -1.51 5.02
N ARG A 58 2.69 -0.53 5.93
CA ARG A 58 2.77 -0.80 7.37
C ARG A 58 1.62 -1.68 7.85
N ARG A 59 0.39 -1.42 7.39
CA ARG A 59 -0.78 -2.23 7.76
C ARG A 59 -0.65 -3.69 7.36
N CYS A 60 -0.08 -3.98 6.18
CA CYS A 60 0.23 -5.35 5.77
C CYS A 60 1.30 -5.99 6.64
N LEU A 61 2.30 -5.22 7.08
CA LEU A 61 3.40 -5.74 7.91
C LEU A 61 3.02 -5.93 9.39
N ASP A 62 2.02 -5.21 9.90
CA ASP A 62 1.53 -5.38 11.28
C ASP A 62 0.92 -6.79 11.50
N ASP A 63 0.39 -7.41 10.45
CA ASP A 63 -0.06 -8.82 10.41
C ASP A 63 0.38 -9.45 9.09
N PHE A 64 1.68 -9.78 9.01
CA PHE A 64 2.30 -10.25 7.77
C PHE A 64 2.07 -11.74 7.53
N THR A 65 0.81 -12.12 7.36
CA THR A 65 0.38 -13.51 7.14
C THR A 65 -0.66 -13.60 6.01
N GLY A 66 -0.76 -14.79 5.39
CA GLY A 66 -1.72 -15.08 4.32
C GLY A 66 -1.75 -14.01 3.22
N ASN A 67 -2.95 -13.54 2.89
CA ASN A 67 -3.20 -12.59 1.81
C ASN A 67 -2.48 -11.24 1.99
N ASN A 68 -2.07 -10.86 3.20
CA ASN A 68 -1.35 -9.59 3.42
C ASN A 68 0.06 -9.64 2.79
N VAL A 69 0.64 -10.83 2.62
CA VAL A 69 1.91 -11.02 1.92
C VAL A 69 1.76 -10.65 0.44
N ASP A 70 0.76 -11.20 -0.24
CA ASP A 70 0.50 -10.94 -1.66
C ASP A 70 0.17 -9.46 -1.91
N ILE A 71 -0.60 -8.85 -1.01
CA ILE A 71 -0.98 -7.43 -1.09
C ILE A 71 0.25 -6.53 -0.89
N ALA A 72 1.13 -6.86 0.06
CA ALA A 72 2.38 -6.13 0.27
C ALA A 72 3.31 -6.22 -0.95
N CYS A 73 3.44 -7.39 -1.56
CA CYS A 73 4.17 -7.58 -2.81
C CYS A 73 3.56 -6.74 -3.94
N SER A 74 2.23 -6.75 -4.07
CA SER A 74 1.52 -5.97 -5.09
C SER A 74 1.74 -4.46 -4.97
N LEU A 75 1.79 -3.94 -3.74
CA LEU A 75 2.19 -2.55 -3.46
C LEU A 75 3.62 -2.27 -3.95
N LEU A 76 4.59 -3.11 -3.54
CA LEU A 76 6.00 -2.94 -3.90
C LEU A 76 6.24 -3.01 -5.41
N GLU A 77 5.61 -3.96 -6.09
CA GLU A 77 5.67 -4.09 -7.57
C GLU A 77 5.15 -2.83 -8.27
N SER A 78 4.07 -2.24 -7.74
CA SER A 78 3.43 -1.08 -8.35
C SER A 78 4.25 0.19 -8.15
N CYS A 79 4.69 0.49 -6.92
CA CYS A 79 5.24 1.80 -6.56
C CYS A 79 6.55 1.76 -5.74
N GLY A 80 6.93 0.60 -5.22
CA GLY A 80 8.08 0.45 -4.32
C GLY A 80 9.38 1.00 -4.92
N ARG A 81 9.69 0.64 -6.18
CA ARG A 81 10.91 1.14 -6.86
C ARG A 81 10.90 2.66 -7.07
N PHE A 82 9.74 3.24 -7.36
CA PHE A 82 9.62 4.69 -7.54
C PHE A 82 9.93 5.42 -6.24
N LEU A 83 9.29 5.02 -5.14
CA LEU A 83 9.50 5.63 -3.83
C LEU A 83 10.90 5.36 -3.27
N PHE A 84 11.48 4.19 -3.56
CA PHE A 84 12.86 3.89 -3.16
C PHE A 84 13.87 4.82 -3.82
N LYS A 85 13.62 5.30 -5.04
CA LYS A 85 14.53 6.21 -5.76
C LYS A 85 14.45 7.67 -5.31
N LEU A 86 13.41 8.07 -4.59
CA LEU A 86 13.23 9.44 -4.13
C LEU A 86 13.96 9.67 -2.80
N LYS A 87 14.76 10.74 -2.72
CA LYS A 87 15.59 11.05 -1.53
C LYS A 87 14.79 11.09 -0.22
N HIS A 88 13.57 11.64 -0.23
CA HIS A 88 12.78 11.85 0.98
C HIS A 88 11.95 10.62 1.44
N THR A 89 11.82 9.59 0.60
CA THR A 89 11.10 8.34 0.92
C THR A 89 11.99 7.11 0.96
N ASN A 90 13.20 7.17 0.39
CA ASN A 90 14.15 6.06 0.32
C ASN A 90 14.33 5.34 1.67
N SER A 91 14.69 6.08 2.73
CA SER A 91 14.95 5.49 4.05
C SER A 91 13.72 4.80 4.65
N LYS A 92 12.53 5.37 4.45
CA LYS A 92 11.26 4.82 4.95
C LYS A 92 10.89 3.52 4.22
N VAL A 93 11.04 3.51 2.89
CA VAL A 93 10.78 2.30 2.08
C VAL A 93 11.80 1.21 2.43
N ASN A 94 13.07 1.57 2.59
CA ASN A 94 14.11 0.63 2.99
C ASN A 94 13.78 -0.04 4.34
N GLY A 95 13.43 0.75 5.37
CA GLY A 95 13.06 0.20 6.67
C GLY A 95 11.83 -0.71 6.65
N LEU A 96 10.85 -0.45 5.77
CA LEU A 96 9.71 -1.33 5.57
C LEU A 96 10.12 -2.65 4.89
N MET A 97 11.01 -2.60 3.89
CA MET A 97 11.52 -3.80 3.22
C MET A 97 12.39 -4.66 4.15
N GLU A 98 13.22 -4.03 4.99
CA GLU A 98 13.98 -4.72 6.05
C GLU A 98 13.04 -5.40 7.06
N THR A 99 11.97 -4.71 7.47
CA THR A 99 10.94 -5.27 8.35
C THR A 99 10.26 -6.48 7.70
N MET A 100 9.87 -6.37 6.43
CA MET A 100 9.30 -7.48 5.65
C MET A 100 10.25 -8.68 5.60
N GLY A 101 11.54 -8.45 5.32
CA GLY A 101 12.56 -9.50 5.28
C GLY A 101 12.81 -10.18 6.62
N ARG A 102 12.61 -9.48 7.75
CA ARG A 102 12.67 -10.07 9.09
C ARG A 102 11.42 -10.90 9.40
N LEU A 103 10.23 -10.41 9.04
CA LEU A 103 8.96 -11.09 9.28
C LEU A 103 8.82 -12.36 8.43
N GLY A 104 9.31 -12.35 7.18
CA GLY A 104 9.27 -13.53 6.31
C GLY A 104 10.23 -14.67 6.70
N LYS A 105 11.10 -14.45 7.69
CA LYS A 105 12.01 -15.47 8.25
C LYS A 105 11.54 -16.02 9.60
N ALA A 106 10.49 -15.42 10.18
CA ALA A 106 9.91 -15.81 11.46
C ALA A 106 8.77 -16.81 11.24
#